data_AF-A0A3D4M3R6-F1
#
_entry.id   AF-A0A3D4M3R6-F1
#
_cell.length_a   1.000
_cell.length_b   1.000
_cell.length_c   1.000
_cell.angle_alpha   90.00
_cell.angle_beta   90.00
_cell.angle_gamma   90.00
#
_symmetry.space_group_name_H-M   'P 1'
#
loop_
_entity.id
_entity.type
_entity.pdbx_description
1 polymer ?
#
loop_
_entity_poly.entity_id
_entity_poly.type
_entity_poly.pdbx_seq_one_letter_code
_entity_poly.pdbx_strand_id
1 'polypeptide(L)'
;MQLLNINLRLYAQSSLIVFLFILFSCNKEETKIPETCVGKLYISPENYNTDSVTIFAPNIFTPDGYGAKNNERFFFHSTGITQIETKIFENGVLIFESDDMYEGWDGKINGKVDYGLYHYSAIATTIHDEKLELTGFIRSIHGTNPVSNCEDCRFSDQIVPGHGFVHPTMESLKCE
;
A
#
# COMPACT_ATOMS: atom_id res chain seq x y z
N MET A 1 -5.20 -40.35 -78.92
CA MET A 1 -5.98 -39.78 -77.78
C MET A 1 -6.27 -38.32 -78.13
N GLN A 2 -7.47 -37.83 -77.80
CA GLN A 2 -8.23 -36.76 -78.48
C GLN A 2 -7.57 -35.39 -78.71
N LEU A 3 -7.88 -34.87 -79.91
CA LEU A 3 -8.21 -33.49 -80.34
C LEU A 3 -8.44 -32.44 -79.21
N LEU A 4 -7.89 -31.22 -79.37
CA LEU A 4 -8.58 -30.04 -79.94
C LEU A 4 -7.83 -28.74 -79.55
N ASN A 5 -7.50 -27.91 -80.55
CA ASN A 5 -7.10 -26.51 -80.38
C ASN A 5 -8.21 -25.70 -79.69
N ILE A 6 -7.87 -24.63 -78.96
CA ILE A 6 -8.44 -23.27 -79.09
C ILE A 6 -7.65 -22.28 -78.20
N ASN A 7 -7.12 -21.24 -78.85
CA ASN A 7 -6.59 -20.00 -78.28
C ASN A 7 -7.65 -19.28 -77.43
N LEU A 8 -7.26 -18.43 -76.47
CA LEU A 8 -7.57 -16.99 -76.48
C LEU A 8 -7.21 -16.30 -75.15
N ARG A 9 -6.47 -15.20 -75.29
CA ARG A 9 -6.58 -13.91 -74.58
C ARG A 9 -6.27 -13.88 -73.06
N LEU A 10 -5.13 -13.29 -72.70
CA LEU A 10 -4.89 -11.84 -72.50
C LEU A 10 -5.50 -11.33 -71.19
N TYR A 11 -4.62 -10.78 -70.34
CA TYR A 11 -4.88 -9.68 -69.40
C TYR A 11 -5.91 -9.99 -68.29
N ALA A 12 -5.84 -9.47 -67.09
CA ALA A 12 -4.91 -8.67 -66.32
C ALA A 12 -5.63 -8.51 -64.96
N GLN A 13 -4.99 -7.79 -64.03
CA GLN A 13 -5.64 -7.15 -62.88
C GLN A 13 -5.94 -8.12 -61.72
N SER A 14 -5.09 -8.10 -60.68
CA SER A 14 -5.17 -7.15 -59.55
C SER A 14 -6.46 -7.40 -58.76
N SER A 15 -6.46 -7.63 -57.46
CA SER A 15 -5.71 -6.90 -56.45
C SER A 15 -6.02 -7.52 -55.10
N LEU A 16 -5.09 -7.35 -54.17
CA LEU A 16 -5.34 -7.20 -52.74
C LEU A 16 -5.70 -8.47 -51.94
N ILE A 17 -5.23 -8.45 -50.68
CA ILE A 17 -5.58 -9.35 -49.56
C ILE A 17 -4.73 -10.62 -49.59
N VAL A 18 -3.76 -10.82 -48.70
CA VAL A 18 -3.90 -10.75 -47.25
C VAL A 18 -2.62 -10.20 -46.62
N PHE A 19 -2.78 -9.10 -45.88
CA PHE A 19 -1.97 -8.75 -44.72
C PHE A 19 -1.87 -9.98 -43.80
N LEU A 20 -0.90 -10.87 -44.02
CA LEU A 20 -0.61 -11.91 -43.05
C LEU A 20 0.36 -11.30 -42.06
N PHE A 21 -0.27 -10.61 -41.10
CA PHE A 21 0.23 -10.26 -39.79
C PHE A 21 1.54 -10.98 -39.48
N ILE A 22 2.65 -10.23 -39.62
CA ILE A 22 3.87 -10.52 -38.91
C ILE A 22 3.42 -10.53 -37.44
N LEU A 23 3.14 -11.73 -36.93
CA LEU A 23 3.07 -11.95 -35.51
C LEU A 23 4.48 -11.62 -35.03
N PHE A 24 4.67 -10.36 -34.67
CA PHE A 24 5.63 -9.96 -33.68
C PHE A 24 5.31 -10.84 -32.48
N SER A 25 5.95 -12.00 -32.43
CA SER A 25 6.16 -12.72 -31.18
C SER A 25 7.07 -11.83 -30.36
N CYS A 26 6.47 -10.79 -29.78
CA CYS A 26 7.04 -10.08 -28.67
C CYS A 26 7.04 -11.11 -27.56
N ASN A 27 8.13 -11.87 -27.44
CA ASN A 27 8.43 -12.49 -26.16
C ASN A 27 8.59 -11.30 -25.23
N LYS A 28 7.57 -11.05 -24.40
CA LYS A 28 7.74 -10.27 -23.19
C LYS A 28 8.71 -11.09 -22.37
N GLU A 29 10.00 -10.84 -22.59
CA GLU A 29 11.02 -11.23 -21.67
C GLU A 29 10.65 -10.46 -20.40
N GLU A 30 9.97 -11.16 -19.49
CA GLU A 30 9.82 -10.70 -18.14
C GLU A 30 11.24 -10.56 -17.63
N THR A 31 11.78 -9.34 -17.76
CA THR A 31 12.94 -8.92 -17.02
C THR A 31 12.60 -9.29 -15.59
N LYS A 32 13.27 -10.34 -15.09
CA LYS A 32 13.25 -10.69 -13.68
C LYS A 32 13.68 -9.41 -12.99
N ILE A 33 12.69 -8.72 -12.44
CA ILE A 33 12.92 -7.58 -11.57
C ILE A 33 13.87 -8.19 -10.52
N PRO A 34 15.09 -7.66 -10.34
CA PRO A 34 15.92 -8.10 -9.23
C PRO A 34 15.03 -8.03 -7.99
N GLU A 35 15.04 -9.04 -7.13
CA GLU A 35 14.19 -9.11 -5.92
C GLU A 35 14.40 -7.87 -5.04
N THR A 36 13.80 -6.76 -5.45
CA THR A 36 13.38 -5.68 -4.60
C THR A 36 12.26 -6.27 -3.78
N CYS A 37 12.32 -6.12 -2.47
CA CYS A 37 11.32 -6.58 -1.51
C CYS A 37 9.96 -5.89 -1.84
N VAL A 38 9.33 -6.28 -2.94
CA VAL A 38 7.98 -5.94 -3.36
C VAL A 38 7.16 -7.10 -2.80
N GLY A 39 6.87 -6.98 -1.51
CA GLY A 39 5.87 -7.79 -0.86
C GLY A 39 4.60 -7.71 -1.71
N LYS A 40 4.00 -8.86 -1.98
CA LYS A 40 2.64 -8.93 -2.54
C LYS A 40 1.76 -7.99 -1.71
N LEU A 41 1.07 -7.07 -2.38
CA LEU A 41 0.14 -6.15 -1.76
C LEU A 41 -1.05 -6.95 -1.20
N TYR A 42 -0.94 -7.37 0.05
CA TYR A 42 -2.06 -7.89 0.82
C TYR A 42 -2.77 -6.68 1.45
N ILE A 43 -3.92 -6.33 0.88
CA ILE A 43 -4.86 -5.43 1.52
C ILE A 43 -5.41 -6.22 2.72
N SER A 44 -4.85 -5.98 3.90
CA SER A 44 -5.39 -6.51 5.14
C SER A 44 -6.82 -5.96 5.32
N PRO A 45 -7.79 -6.77 5.76
CA PRO A 45 -9.13 -6.30 6.11
C PRO A 45 -9.17 -5.43 7.39
N GLU A 46 -8.04 -4.89 7.87
CA GLU A 46 -7.95 -4.01 9.04
C GLU A 46 -8.37 -2.54 8.77
N ASN A 47 -8.70 -2.19 7.53
CA ASN A 47 -9.06 -0.82 7.13
C ASN A 47 -10.52 -0.73 6.69
N TYR A 48 -11.27 0.25 7.23
CA TYR A 48 -12.61 0.56 6.74
C TYR A 48 -12.51 1.33 5.43
N ASN A 49 -12.82 0.65 4.33
CA ASN A 49 -12.84 1.23 2.99
C ASN A 49 -14.22 0.99 2.37
N THR A 50 -15.05 2.04 2.34
CA THR A 50 -16.30 2.07 1.55
C THR A 50 -16.15 3.06 0.40
N ASP A 51 -17.15 3.18 -0.46
CA ASP A 51 -17.12 4.07 -1.62
C ASP A 51 -16.80 5.54 -1.27
N SER A 52 -17.05 5.97 -0.02
CA SER A 52 -16.87 7.37 0.43
C SER A 52 -15.86 7.59 1.55
N VAL A 53 -15.38 6.52 2.21
CA VAL A 53 -14.48 6.62 3.36
C VAL A 53 -13.30 5.69 3.17
N THR A 54 -12.09 6.22 3.36
CA THR A 54 -10.87 5.40 3.47
C THR A 54 -10.14 5.75 4.75
N ILE A 55 -9.67 4.74 5.48
CA ILE A 55 -8.85 4.91 6.68
C ILE A 55 -7.73 3.88 6.62
N PHE A 56 -6.49 4.33 6.75
CA PHE A 56 -5.28 3.50 6.79
C PHE A 56 -4.55 3.72 8.11
N ALA A 57 -4.32 2.62 8.84
CA ALA A 57 -3.51 2.61 10.06
C ALA A 57 -2.14 1.99 9.77
N PRO A 58 -1.01 2.70 9.97
CA PRO A 58 0.30 2.06 9.98
C PRO A 58 0.40 1.10 11.16
N ASN A 59 1.18 0.02 11.04
CA ASN A 59 1.35 -0.97 12.10
C ASN A 59 2.77 -0.95 12.72
N ILE A 60 3.63 -0.06 12.23
CA ILE A 60 4.99 0.16 12.72
C ILE A 60 5.42 1.61 12.48
N PHE A 61 6.22 2.16 13.39
CA PHE A 61 6.76 3.52 13.31
C PHE A 61 8.08 3.66 14.09
N THR A 62 8.83 4.72 13.83
CA THR A 62 10.20 5.00 14.33
C THR A 62 10.24 6.36 15.06
N PRO A 63 9.77 6.45 16.30
CA PRO A 63 9.67 7.72 17.04
C PRO A 63 10.99 8.17 17.69
N ASP A 64 12.10 8.13 16.95
CA ASP A 64 13.44 8.38 17.48
C ASP A 64 14.21 9.51 16.78
N GLY A 65 13.57 10.22 15.85
CA GLY A 65 14.18 11.26 15.04
C GLY A 65 15.01 10.72 13.87
N TYR A 66 14.96 9.41 13.60
CA TYR A 66 15.69 8.76 12.52
C TYR A 66 14.74 8.28 11.42
N GLY A 67 15.19 8.37 10.17
CA GLY A 67 14.42 7.88 9.02
C GLY A 67 13.42 8.91 8.49
N ALA A 68 12.24 8.44 8.09
CA ALA A 68 11.24 9.30 7.47
C ALA A 68 10.51 10.14 8.53
N LYS A 69 10.38 11.46 8.30
CA LYS A 69 9.63 12.34 9.21
C LYS A 69 8.18 11.89 9.47
N ASN A 70 7.56 11.22 8.50
CA ASN A 70 6.19 10.73 8.64
C ASN A 70 6.10 9.49 9.55
N ASN A 71 7.20 8.81 9.82
CA ASN A 71 7.27 7.64 10.69
C ASN A 71 7.58 8.00 12.15
N GLU A 72 7.72 9.28 12.48
CA GLU A 72 7.99 9.75 13.85
C GLU A 72 6.75 9.70 14.75
N ARG A 73 5.55 9.53 14.17
CA ARG A 73 4.30 9.44 14.90
C ARG A 73 3.38 8.39 14.30
N PHE A 74 2.62 7.75 15.16
CA PHE A 74 1.48 6.92 14.78
C PHE A 74 0.23 7.79 14.68
N PHE A 75 -0.35 7.89 13.50
CA PHE A 75 -1.66 8.50 13.24
C PHE A 75 -2.32 7.85 12.03
N PHE A 76 -3.64 8.04 11.92
CA PHE A 76 -4.43 7.48 10.83
C PHE A 76 -4.40 8.37 9.59
N HIS A 77 -4.28 7.76 8.42
CA HIS A 77 -4.41 8.45 7.14
C HIS A 77 -5.80 8.20 6.60
N SER A 78 -6.58 9.25 6.36
CA SER A 78 -7.99 9.07 6.05
C SER A 78 -8.55 10.09 5.06
N THR A 79 -9.65 9.70 4.43
CA THR A 79 -10.53 10.57 3.65
C THR A 79 -11.99 10.25 4.01
N GLY A 80 -12.87 11.24 3.93
CA GLY A 80 -14.31 11.05 4.20
C GLY A 80 -14.68 11.00 5.68
N ILE A 81 -13.79 11.43 6.59
CA ILE A 81 -14.06 11.57 8.03
C ILE A 81 -13.93 13.03 8.49
N THR A 82 -14.61 13.36 9.59
CA THR A 82 -14.57 14.68 10.24
C THR A 82 -13.77 14.68 11.53
N GLN A 83 -13.64 13.52 12.18
CA GLN A 83 -12.92 13.36 13.46
C GLN A 83 -12.44 11.92 13.63
N ILE A 84 -11.36 11.72 14.38
CA ILE A 84 -10.97 10.42 14.92
C ILE A 84 -10.44 10.56 16.35
N GLU A 85 -11.09 9.88 17.28
CA GLU A 85 -10.64 9.77 18.67
C GLU A 85 -9.75 8.54 18.78
N THR A 86 -8.53 8.70 19.31
CA THR A 86 -7.53 7.64 19.37
C THR A 86 -7.12 7.35 20.81
N LYS A 87 -7.01 6.06 21.16
CA LYS A 87 -6.47 5.58 22.44
C LYS A 87 -5.44 4.51 22.18
N ILE A 88 -4.35 4.53 22.95
CA ILE A 88 -3.26 3.54 22.86
C ILE A 88 -3.00 2.95 24.24
N PHE A 89 -2.77 1.64 24.24
CA PHE A 89 -2.67 0.82 25.41
C PHE A 89 -1.39 -0.01 25.40
N GLU A 90 -0.73 -0.06 26.57
CA GLU A 90 0.32 -1.02 26.87
C GLU A 90 -0.24 -2.04 27.87
N ASN A 91 -0.27 -3.33 27.50
CA ASN A 91 -0.75 -4.40 28.37
C ASN A 91 -2.14 -4.11 29.01
N GLY A 92 -3.01 -3.41 28.27
CA GLY A 92 -4.37 -3.03 28.72
C GLY A 92 -4.44 -1.72 29.52
N VAL A 93 -3.32 -1.07 29.82
CA VAL A 93 -3.27 0.24 30.48
C VAL A 93 -3.25 1.35 29.44
N LEU A 94 -4.13 2.35 29.58
CA LEU A 94 -4.15 3.53 28.72
C LEU A 94 -2.87 4.35 28.93
N ILE A 95 -2.11 4.58 27.87
CA ILE A 95 -0.86 5.34 27.89
C ILE A 95 -0.90 6.62 27.06
N PHE A 96 -1.85 6.71 26.12
CA PHE A 96 -2.07 7.87 25.26
C PHE A 96 -3.53 7.94 24.85
N GLU A 97 -4.09 9.16 24.81
CA GLU A 97 -5.39 9.46 24.21
C GLU A 97 -5.36 10.83 23.53
N SER A 98 -6.10 10.97 22.43
CA SER A 98 -6.26 12.24 21.73
C SER A 98 -7.57 12.26 20.94
N ASP A 99 -8.19 13.43 20.85
CA ASP A 99 -9.33 13.72 19.96
C ASP A 99 -8.91 14.57 18.73
N ASP A 100 -7.64 14.98 18.65
CA ASP A 100 -7.05 15.67 17.51
C ASP A 100 -6.49 14.65 16.52
N MET A 101 -7.12 14.59 15.35
CA MET A 101 -6.73 13.69 14.27
C MET A 101 -5.31 13.94 13.71
N TYR A 102 -4.72 15.10 14.00
CA TYR A 102 -3.38 15.49 13.53
C TYR A 102 -2.29 15.38 14.59
N GLU A 103 -2.63 15.10 15.86
CA GLU A 103 -1.63 15.01 16.92
C GLU A 103 -0.75 13.77 16.71
N GLY A 104 -1.38 12.60 16.65
CA GLY A 104 -0.71 11.31 16.60
C GLY A 104 0.11 10.99 17.86
N TRP A 105 0.43 9.72 18.06
CA TRP A 105 1.28 9.31 19.18
C TRP A 105 2.75 9.31 18.78
N ASP A 106 3.59 9.99 19.56
CA ASP A 106 5.04 10.09 19.36
C ASP A 106 5.85 9.01 20.07
N GLY A 107 5.21 7.90 20.47
CA GLY A 107 5.87 6.77 21.13
C GLY A 107 6.33 7.05 22.55
N LYS A 108 6.03 8.21 23.14
CA LYS A 108 6.49 8.54 24.49
C LYS A 108 5.55 8.07 25.59
N ILE A 109 6.13 7.52 26.65
CA ILE A 109 5.49 7.24 27.93
C ILE A 109 6.30 7.99 29.01
N ASN A 110 5.64 8.85 29.79
CA ASN A 110 6.30 9.70 30.79
C ASN A 110 7.47 10.54 30.22
N GLY A 111 7.32 11.04 28.99
CA GLY A 111 8.30 11.90 28.32
C GLY A 111 9.50 11.18 27.72
N LYS A 112 9.55 9.85 27.75
CA LYS A 112 10.61 9.04 27.13
C LYS A 112 10.01 8.14 26.06
N VAL A 113 10.71 8.02 24.94
CA VAL A 113 10.34 7.08 23.87
C VAL A 113 10.42 5.66 24.43
N ASP A 114 9.35 4.91 24.23
CA ASP A 114 9.25 3.51 24.58
C ASP A 114 9.10 2.66 23.31
N TYR A 115 9.79 1.53 23.28
CA TYR A 115 9.82 0.63 22.12
C TYR A 115 9.15 -0.69 22.49
N GLY A 116 8.24 -1.16 21.64
CA GLY A 116 7.39 -2.28 22.00
C GLY A 116 6.21 -2.47 21.05
N LEU A 117 5.28 -3.32 21.48
CA LEU A 117 4.02 -3.58 20.80
C LEU A 117 2.88 -3.04 21.66
N TYR A 118 2.02 -2.23 21.05
CA TYR A 118 0.91 -1.58 21.72
C TYR A 118 -0.38 -1.89 20.97
N HIS A 119 -1.49 -1.82 21.69
CA HIS A 119 -2.82 -1.95 21.12
C HIS A 119 -3.44 -0.56 20.99
N TYR A 120 -4.10 -0.28 19.87
CA TYR A 120 -4.90 0.94 19.73
C TYR A 120 -6.39 0.62 19.63
N SER A 121 -7.20 1.58 20.07
CA SER A 121 -8.63 1.65 19.77
C SER A 121 -8.93 3.07 19.32
N ALA A 122 -9.69 3.20 18.22
CA ALA A 122 -10.09 4.48 17.70
C ALA A 122 -11.56 4.48 17.25
N ILE A 123 -12.18 5.65 17.34
CA ILE A 123 -13.54 5.89 16.85
C ILE A 123 -13.46 7.02 15.84
N ALA A 124 -13.70 6.70 14.57
CA ALA A 124 -13.78 7.69 13.51
C ALA A 124 -15.23 8.11 13.28
N THR A 125 -15.47 9.39 13.05
CA THR A 125 -16.78 9.95 12.66
C THR A 125 -16.72 10.33 11.19
N THR A 126 -17.61 9.78 10.37
CA THR A 126 -17.67 10.07 8.93
C THR A 126 -18.30 11.44 8.65
N ILE A 127 -18.21 11.92 7.40
CA ILE A 127 -18.94 13.12 6.94
C ILE A 127 -20.47 12.97 6.97
N HIS A 128 -20.98 11.76 7.25
CA HIS A 128 -22.41 11.47 7.40
C HIS A 128 -22.79 11.18 8.85
N ASP A 129 -21.94 11.57 9.81
CA ASP A 129 -22.10 11.37 11.26
C ASP A 129 -22.19 9.88 11.68
N GLU A 130 -21.72 8.96 10.83
CA GLU A 130 -21.60 7.55 11.17
C GLU A 130 -20.33 7.29 11.98
N LYS A 131 -20.40 6.40 12.95
CA LYS A 131 -19.25 6.02 13.78
C LYS A 131 -18.65 4.69 13.32
N LEU A 132 -17.33 4.68 13.17
CA LEU A 132 -16.54 3.52 12.77
C LEU A 132 -15.55 3.19 13.89
N GLU A 133 -15.60 1.96 14.38
CA GLU A 133 -14.67 1.47 15.38
C GLU A 133 -13.47 0.80 14.71
N LEU A 134 -12.27 1.18 15.14
CA LEU A 134 -11.01 0.65 14.65
C LEU A 134 -10.19 0.13 15.82
N THR A 135 -9.62 -1.06 15.68
CA THR A 135 -8.70 -1.63 16.65
C THR A 135 -7.56 -2.31 15.93
N GLY A 136 -6.43 -2.45 16.61
CA GLY A 136 -5.26 -3.09 16.02
C GLY A 136 -4.02 -2.93 16.88
N PHE A 137 -2.88 -3.24 16.28
CA PHE A 137 -1.59 -3.19 16.94
C PHE A 137 -0.64 -2.23 16.22
N ILE A 138 0.18 -1.55 17.01
CA ILE A 138 1.22 -0.64 16.53
C ILE A 138 2.53 -0.99 17.22
N ARG A 139 3.60 -1.12 16.43
CA ARG A 139 4.96 -1.39 16.93
C ARG A 139 5.81 -0.12 16.89
N SER A 140 6.33 0.27 18.05
CA SER A 140 7.37 1.32 18.17
C SER A 140 8.75 0.66 18.11
N ILE A 141 9.61 1.11 17.21
CA ILE A 141 10.97 0.60 17.06
C ILE A 141 11.99 1.74 16.96
N HIS A 142 13.26 1.41 17.19
CA HIS A 142 14.39 2.31 16.95
C HIS A 142 14.81 2.18 15.47
N GLY A 143 14.85 3.27 14.70
CA GLY A 143 15.05 3.29 13.25
C GLY A 143 16.42 2.82 12.79
N THR A 144 17.44 2.87 13.65
CA THR A 144 18.75 2.25 13.35
C THR A 144 18.77 0.74 13.57
N ASN A 145 17.77 0.17 14.25
CA ASN A 145 17.69 -1.27 14.43
C ASN A 145 17.07 -1.87 13.18
N PRO A 146 17.77 -2.78 12.49
CA PRO A 146 17.22 -3.43 11.33
C PRO A 146 15.93 -4.15 11.68
N VAL A 147 14.88 -3.92 10.90
CA VAL A 147 13.62 -4.64 11.07
C VAL A 147 13.75 -5.97 10.31
N SER A 148 13.87 -7.06 11.05
CA SER A 148 13.80 -8.43 10.51
C SER A 148 12.35 -8.91 10.44
N ASN A 149 12.07 -9.87 9.55
CA ASN A 149 10.74 -10.48 9.38
C ASN A 149 9.62 -9.44 9.14
N CYS A 150 9.88 -8.53 8.21
CA CYS A 150 9.09 -7.32 7.98
C CYS A 150 8.23 -7.40 6.70
N GLU A 151 7.71 -8.59 6.37
CA GLU A 151 6.86 -8.80 5.18
C GLU A 151 5.55 -8.00 5.26
N ASP A 152 5.01 -7.88 6.48
CA ASP A 152 3.75 -7.19 6.76
C ASP A 152 3.92 -5.83 7.44
N CYS A 153 5.13 -5.30 7.50
CA CYS A 153 5.36 -3.95 8.01
C CYS A 153 4.71 -2.92 7.09
N ARG A 154 4.02 -1.97 7.71
CA ARG A 154 3.29 -0.90 7.06
C ARG A 154 3.60 0.39 7.81
N PHE A 155 4.55 1.16 7.28
CA PHE A 155 4.97 2.47 7.77
C PHE A 155 4.08 3.57 7.20
N SER A 156 4.06 4.72 7.89
CA SER A 156 3.25 5.87 7.48
C SER A 156 3.73 6.48 6.16
N ASP A 157 5.03 6.47 5.89
CA ASP A 157 5.61 7.03 4.68
C ASP A 157 5.26 6.26 3.39
N GLN A 158 4.72 5.05 3.55
CA GLN A 158 4.23 4.23 2.45
C GLN A 158 2.82 4.66 1.98
N ILE A 159 2.09 5.42 2.80
CA ILE A 159 0.67 5.70 2.59
C ILE A 159 0.46 6.91 1.67
N VAL A 160 -0.43 6.74 0.70
CA VAL A 160 -1.06 7.84 -0.03
C VAL A 160 -2.54 7.88 0.36
N PRO A 161 -3.06 9.03 0.86
CA PRO A 161 -4.48 9.16 1.20
C PRO A 161 -5.39 8.75 0.04
N GLY A 162 -6.39 7.91 0.31
CA GLY A 162 -7.29 7.34 -0.70
C GLY A 162 -6.72 6.21 -1.57
N HIS A 163 -5.41 5.94 -1.50
CA HIS A 163 -4.74 4.92 -2.32
C HIS A 163 -4.01 3.84 -1.50
N GLY A 164 -3.77 4.07 -0.20
CA GLY A 164 -3.19 3.09 0.72
C GLY A 164 -1.67 2.99 0.65
N PHE A 165 -1.12 1.84 1.04
CA PHE A 165 0.33 1.57 1.13
C PHE A 165 0.93 1.28 -0.25
N VAL A 166 1.28 2.34 -0.99
CA VAL A 166 1.71 2.24 -2.39
C VAL A 166 3.18 2.60 -2.62
N HIS A 167 3.86 3.15 -1.62
CA HIS A 167 5.28 3.47 -1.68
C HIS A 167 6.13 2.46 -0.89
N PRO A 168 7.38 2.20 -1.31
CA PRO A 168 8.36 1.57 -0.42
C PRO A 168 8.64 2.51 0.76
N THR A 169 8.92 1.93 1.92
CA THR A 169 9.36 2.73 3.06
C THR A 169 10.80 3.22 2.84
N MET A 170 11.11 4.40 3.38
CA MET A 170 12.46 4.96 3.48
C MET A 170 13.22 4.43 4.70
N GLU A 171 12.58 3.57 5.52
CA GLU A 171 13.25 2.88 6.61
C GLU A 171 14.22 1.79 6.12
N SER A 172 15.28 1.56 6.89
CA SER A 172 16.27 0.52 6.61
C SER A 172 15.77 -0.86 7.02
N LEU A 173 15.16 -1.58 6.09
CA LEU A 173 14.69 -2.95 6.31
C LEU A 173 15.78 -3.99 6.03
N LYS A 174 15.82 -5.07 6.83
CA LYS A 174 16.58 -6.27 6.49
C LYS A 174 15.62 -7.36 6.01
N CYS A 175 15.76 -7.74 4.74
CA CYS A 175 15.13 -8.94 4.22
C CYS A 175 16.01 -10.13 4.70
N GLU A 176 15.46 -11.02 5.54
CA GLU A 176 16.12 -12.25 6.01
C GLU A 176 15.92 -13.41 5.02
#